data_AF-T1L5H8-F1
#
_entry.id   AF-T1L5H8-F1
#
_cell.length_a   1.000
_cell.length_b   1.000
_cell.length_c   1.000
_cell.angle_alpha   90.00
_cell.angle_beta   90.00
_cell.angle_gamma   90.00
#
_symmetry.space_group_name_H-M   'P 1'
#
loop_
_entity.id
_entity.type
_entity.pdbx_description
1 polymer ?
#
loop_
_entity_poly.entity_id
_entity_poly.type
_entity_poly.pdbx_seq_one_letter_code
_entity_poly.pdbx_strand_id
1 'polypeptide(L)'
;MTKAVIFVLFAFCSTILANPLWPFYYEHDGIEHTYSIGLEIGEMNSQVGPFRLSVSLLKDISIGAVSDSNHLLNESMIFAGSASHNFTIKSDMPFSQVTQMSFEWESMDSSYAKDVNFQTAYLTETTPNQTHITKKYCNIENAYPQNWGSKGASQWLYRCE
;
A
#
# COMPACT_ATOMS: atom_id res chain seq x y z
N MET A 1 -45.99 3.39 -45.41
CA MET A 1 -45.26 2.62 -44.39
C MET A 1 -43.86 3.21 -44.26
N THR A 2 -43.68 4.23 -43.42
CA THR A 2 -42.34 4.86 -43.23
C THR A 2 -42.29 5.63 -41.91
N LYS A 3 -42.83 5.05 -40.83
CA LYS A 3 -42.80 5.68 -39.49
C LYS A 3 -42.27 4.79 -38.37
N ALA A 4 -41.87 3.56 -38.67
CA ALA A 4 -41.41 2.60 -37.66
C ALA A 4 -39.89 2.42 -37.57
N VAL A 5 -39.09 3.06 -38.44
CA VAL A 5 -37.64 2.79 -38.54
C VAL A 5 -36.80 3.74 -37.67
N ILE A 6 -37.33 4.89 -37.24
CA ILE A 6 -36.55 5.90 -36.49
C ILE A 6 -36.45 5.58 -34.99
N PHE A 7 -37.42 4.85 -34.41
CA PHE A 7 -37.43 4.59 -32.96
C PHE A 7 -36.47 3.47 -32.51
N VAL A 8 -36.02 2.60 -33.41
CA VAL A 8 -35.06 1.53 -33.06
C VAL A 8 -33.63 2.04 -32.98
N LEU A 9 -33.31 3.15 -33.66
CA LEU A 9 -31.96 3.75 -33.65
C LEU A 9 -31.64 4.52 -32.34
N PHE A 10 -32.66 5.06 -31.64
CA PHE A 10 -32.45 5.73 -30.36
C PHE A 10 -32.37 4.77 -29.16
N ALA A 11 -32.98 3.58 -29.27
CA ALA A 11 -32.90 2.57 -28.21
C ALA A 11 -31.51 1.91 -28.12
N PHE A 12 -30.75 1.85 -29.24
CA PHE A 12 -29.40 1.29 -29.25
C PHE A 12 -28.29 2.27 -28.83
N CYS A 13 -28.54 3.58 -28.79
CA CYS A 13 -27.59 4.56 -28.27
C CYS A 13 -27.76 4.86 -26.76
N SER A 14 -28.85 4.37 -26.14
CA SER A 14 -29.15 4.65 -24.72
C SER A 14 -28.51 3.67 -23.75
N THR A 15 -27.91 2.60 -24.26
CA THR A 15 -27.07 1.67 -23.50
C THR A 15 -25.66 1.66 -24.05
N ILE A 16 -25.06 2.84 -24.18
CA ILE A 16 -23.68 2.93 -23.70
C ILE A 16 -23.83 2.78 -22.18
N LEU A 17 -23.87 1.52 -21.71
CA LEU A 17 -23.28 1.23 -20.43
C LEU A 17 -21.88 1.81 -20.59
N ALA A 18 -21.67 3.01 -20.04
CA ALA A 18 -20.37 3.40 -19.56
C ALA A 18 -20.06 2.36 -18.49
N ASN A 19 -19.68 1.17 -18.96
CA ASN A 19 -18.88 0.27 -18.19
C ASN A 19 -17.66 1.16 -17.92
N PRO A 20 -17.41 1.59 -16.67
CA PRO A 20 -16.10 2.12 -16.38
C PRO A 20 -15.19 0.90 -16.52
N LEU A 21 -14.80 0.61 -17.77
CA LEU A 21 -13.51 0.02 -18.03
C LEU A 21 -12.58 1.07 -17.42
N TRP A 22 -12.22 0.85 -16.15
CA TRP A 22 -11.26 1.63 -15.36
C TRP A 22 -11.87 2.85 -14.62
N PRO A 23 -11.43 3.12 -13.38
CA PRO A 23 -10.04 3.00 -12.95
C PRO A 23 -9.81 1.76 -12.08
N PHE A 24 -9.06 0.78 -12.60
CA PHE A 24 -8.19 -0.05 -11.74
C PHE A 24 -6.97 0.79 -11.28
N TYR A 25 -7.23 2.02 -10.87
CA TYR A 25 -6.26 3.02 -10.41
C TYR A 25 -6.88 3.76 -9.23
N TYR A 26 -6.04 4.29 -8.35
CA TYR A 26 -6.47 5.30 -7.40
C TYR A 26 -6.63 6.65 -8.12
N GLU A 27 -7.42 7.55 -7.55
CA GLU A 27 -7.61 8.88 -8.13
C GLU A 27 -6.36 9.72 -7.85
N HIS A 28 -5.69 10.18 -8.90
CA HIS A 28 -4.59 11.13 -8.81
C HIS A 28 -5.16 12.55 -8.75
N ASP A 29 -4.88 13.27 -7.66
CA ASP A 29 -5.22 14.70 -7.54
C ASP A 29 -4.13 15.62 -8.14
N GLY A 30 -3.03 15.02 -8.63
CA GLY A 30 -1.90 15.74 -9.23
C GLY A 30 -0.99 16.41 -8.20
N ILE A 31 -1.13 16.05 -6.92
CA ILE A 31 -0.36 16.60 -5.81
C ILE A 31 0.53 15.49 -5.23
N GLU A 32 1.82 15.78 -5.08
CA GLU A 32 2.73 14.92 -4.34
C GLU A 32 2.56 15.19 -2.84
N HIS A 33 2.10 14.19 -2.09
CA HIS A 33 1.84 14.26 -0.65
C HIS A 33 3.05 13.80 0.14
N THR A 34 3.41 14.49 1.22
CA THR A 34 4.48 14.07 2.12
C THR A 34 3.90 13.39 3.36
N TYR A 35 4.32 12.16 3.59
CA TYR A 35 3.86 11.34 4.71
C TYR A 35 5.00 10.99 5.65
N SER A 36 4.69 10.91 6.95
CA SER A 36 5.51 10.20 7.91
C SER A 36 4.94 8.80 8.14
N ILE A 37 5.80 7.79 8.12
CA ILE A 37 5.48 6.40 8.43
C ILE A 37 6.18 6.04 9.73
N GLY A 38 5.40 5.84 10.80
CA GLY A 38 5.88 5.18 12.01
C GLY A 38 5.67 3.68 11.90
N LEU A 39 6.71 2.87 12.04
CA LEU A 39 6.67 1.41 11.94
C LEU A 39 7.10 0.78 13.28
N GLU A 40 6.23 -0.06 13.84
CA GLU A 40 6.48 -0.82 15.06
C GLU A 40 6.81 -2.28 14.72
N ILE A 41 7.98 -2.70 15.17
CA ILE A 41 8.47 -4.07 15.06
C ILE A 41 8.10 -4.81 16.34
N GLY A 42 7.49 -5.99 16.19
CA GLY A 42 7.16 -6.89 17.29
C GLY A 42 8.38 -7.60 17.87
N GLU A 43 8.13 -8.53 18.79
CA GLU A 43 9.17 -9.43 19.29
C GLU A 43 9.70 -10.33 18.16
N MET A 44 10.99 -10.65 18.24
CA MET A 44 11.74 -11.39 17.23
C MET A 44 12.72 -12.35 17.90
N ASN A 45 12.91 -13.53 17.31
CA ASN A 45 13.80 -14.58 17.85
C ASN A 45 15.28 -14.34 17.54
N SER A 46 15.57 -13.55 16.52
CA SER A 46 16.91 -13.30 16.02
C SER A 46 17.00 -11.90 15.42
N GLN A 47 18.23 -11.40 15.29
CA GLN A 47 18.47 -10.22 14.48
C GLN A 47 18.32 -10.58 12.99
N VAL A 48 17.60 -9.74 12.25
CA VAL A 48 17.42 -9.89 10.79
C VAL A 48 17.99 -8.69 10.05
N GLY A 49 18.46 -8.94 8.83
CA GLY A 49 19.13 -7.97 7.99
C GLY A 49 20.66 -8.12 8.00
N PRO A 50 21.38 -7.26 7.26
CA PRO A 50 20.86 -6.09 6.55
C PRO A 50 20.00 -6.44 5.33
N PHE A 51 18.96 -5.64 5.08
CA PHE A 51 18.17 -5.73 3.86
C PHE A 51 17.70 -4.37 3.37
N ARG A 52 17.40 -4.28 2.08
CA ARG A 52 16.74 -3.11 1.49
C ARG A 52 15.27 -3.19 1.87
N LEU A 53 14.74 -2.15 2.51
CA LEU A 53 13.34 -2.06 2.94
C LEU A 53 12.63 -0.97 2.15
N SER A 54 11.48 -1.33 1.59
CA SER A 54 10.61 -0.41 0.86
C SER A 54 9.16 -0.58 1.34
N VAL A 55 8.32 0.38 0.99
CA VAL A 55 6.89 0.36 1.27
C VAL A 55 6.08 0.83 0.08
N SER A 56 4.98 0.15 -0.19
CA SER A 56 3.96 0.61 -1.13
C SER A 56 2.71 1.02 -0.35
N LEU A 57 2.13 2.18 -0.70
CA LEU A 57 0.80 2.57 -0.24
C LEU A 57 -0.24 1.97 -1.18
N LEU A 58 -1.28 1.34 -0.64
CA LEU A 58 -2.28 0.65 -1.44
C LEU A 58 -3.70 1.14 -1.17
N LYS A 59 -4.51 1.08 -2.23
CA LYS A 59 -5.95 1.25 -2.21
C LYS A 59 -6.63 -0.04 -2.65
N ASP A 60 -7.59 -0.50 -1.86
CA ASP A 60 -8.47 -1.59 -2.21
C ASP A 60 -9.40 -1.23 -3.37
N ILE A 61 -9.52 -2.16 -4.30
CA ILE A 61 -10.45 -2.14 -5.42
C ILE A 61 -11.22 -3.47 -5.45
N SER A 62 -12.26 -3.55 -6.27
CA SER A 62 -13.14 -4.72 -6.30
C SER A 62 -12.45 -6.04 -6.68
N ILE A 63 -11.28 -5.99 -7.32
CA ILE A 63 -10.54 -7.16 -7.81
C ILE A 63 -9.15 -7.33 -7.18
N GLY A 64 -8.83 -6.57 -6.12
CA GLY A 64 -7.51 -6.61 -5.48
C GLY A 64 -7.11 -5.25 -4.90
N ALA A 65 -5.83 -4.92 -4.99
CA ALA A 65 -5.30 -3.64 -4.53
C ALA A 65 -4.43 -2.99 -5.63
N VAL A 66 -4.38 -1.66 -5.62
CA VAL A 66 -3.54 -0.86 -6.51
C VAL A 66 -2.60 0.00 -5.68
N SER A 67 -1.36 0.16 -6.13
CA SER A 67 -0.35 1.01 -5.48
C SER A 67 0.08 2.16 -6.38
N ASP A 68 0.66 3.20 -5.77
CA ASP A 68 1.28 4.31 -6.49
C ASP A 68 2.68 3.96 -7.01
N SER A 69 3.55 3.56 -6.10
CA SER A 69 4.93 3.20 -6.35
C SER A 69 5.50 2.51 -5.11
N ASN A 70 6.70 1.93 -5.27
CA ASN A 70 7.42 1.35 -4.15
C ASN A 70 8.44 2.37 -3.62
N HIS A 71 8.26 2.80 -2.38
CA HIS A 71 9.05 3.83 -1.73
C HIS A 71 10.17 3.20 -0.93
N LEU A 72 11.42 3.40 -1.36
CA LEU A 72 12.58 2.92 -0.61
C LEU A 72 12.68 3.66 0.73
N LEU A 73 12.61 2.90 1.83
CA LEU A 73 12.71 3.41 3.19
C LEU A 73 14.15 3.39 3.72
N ASN A 74 14.89 2.32 3.44
CA ASN A 74 16.28 2.16 3.86
C ASN A 74 17.02 1.13 2.99
N GLU A 75 18.28 1.41 2.66
CA GLU A 75 19.13 0.52 1.85
C GLU A 75 19.73 -0.66 2.65
N SER A 76 19.84 -0.53 3.97
CA SER A 76 20.53 -1.50 4.84
C SER A 76 19.90 -1.49 6.24
N MET A 77 18.66 -1.95 6.31
CA MET A 77 17.90 -2.02 7.55
C MET A 77 18.26 -3.28 8.34
N ILE A 78 18.48 -3.11 9.65
CA ILE A 78 18.70 -4.21 10.58
C ILE A 78 17.69 -4.09 11.71
N PHE A 79 16.98 -5.19 12.01
CA PHE A 79 16.09 -5.28 13.17
C PHE A 79 16.65 -6.29 14.17
N ALA A 80 16.82 -5.87 15.43
CA ALA A 80 17.42 -6.69 16.48
C ALA A 80 16.43 -7.06 17.61
N GLY A 81 15.14 -6.83 17.40
CA GLY A 81 14.08 -6.98 18.40
C GLY A 81 13.01 -5.89 18.25
N SER A 82 12.17 -5.74 19.28
CA SER A 82 11.12 -4.73 19.28
C SER A 82 11.69 -3.33 19.19
N ALA A 83 11.22 -2.57 18.20
CA ALA A 83 11.73 -1.25 17.89
C ALA A 83 10.66 -0.42 17.19
N SER A 84 10.83 0.90 17.24
CA SER A 84 10.02 1.85 16.49
C SER A 84 10.91 2.62 15.53
N HIS A 85 10.49 2.71 14.27
CA HIS A 85 11.21 3.42 13.22
C HIS A 85 10.30 4.45 12.59
N ASN A 86 10.86 5.60 12.23
CA ASN A 86 10.12 6.65 11.53
C ASN A 86 10.78 6.91 10.18
N PHE A 87 9.96 6.96 9.14
CA PHE A 87 10.37 7.27 7.79
C PHE A 87 9.56 8.42 7.23
N THR A 88 10.08 9.05 6.19
CA THR A 88 9.37 10.05 5.40
C THR A 88 9.34 9.61 3.96
N ILE A 89 8.16 9.63 3.35
CA ILE A 89 7.98 9.33 1.93
C ILE A 89 7.20 10.45 1.24
N LYS A 90 7.29 10.45 -0.08
CA LYS A 90 6.52 11.32 -0.96
C LYS A 90 5.70 10.44 -1.89
N SER A 91 4.40 10.65 -1.97
CA SER A 91 3.49 9.76 -2.68
C SER A 91 2.41 10.56 -3.39
N ASP A 92 2.05 10.15 -4.60
CA ASP A 92 0.95 10.74 -5.35
C ASP A 92 -0.42 10.17 -4.93
N MET A 93 -0.45 9.19 -4.02
CA MET A 93 -1.70 8.64 -3.48
C MET A 93 -2.24 9.54 -2.38
N PRO A 94 -3.46 10.08 -2.51
CA PRO A 94 -4.07 10.91 -1.47
C PRO A 94 -4.31 10.12 -0.19
N PHE A 95 -4.11 10.77 0.96
CA PHE A 95 -4.19 10.14 2.27
C PHE A 95 -5.51 9.41 2.49
N SER A 96 -6.62 10.00 2.03
CA SER A 96 -7.97 9.44 2.14
C SER A 96 -8.11 8.07 1.46
N GLN A 97 -7.35 7.82 0.39
CA GLN A 97 -7.45 6.62 -0.43
C GLN A 97 -6.58 5.45 0.05
N VAL A 98 -5.61 5.68 0.93
CA VAL A 98 -4.75 4.60 1.46
C VAL A 98 -5.56 3.69 2.40
N THR A 99 -5.73 2.43 2.01
CA THR A 99 -6.45 1.40 2.79
C THR A 99 -5.52 0.33 3.35
N GLN A 100 -4.35 0.11 2.73
CA GLN A 100 -3.35 -0.85 3.18
C GLN A 100 -1.92 -0.35 2.91
N MET A 101 -0.94 -1.01 3.53
CA MET A 101 0.48 -0.81 3.28
C MET A 101 1.15 -2.16 3.06
N SER A 102 2.01 -2.27 2.04
CA SER A 102 2.84 -3.46 1.81
C SER A 102 4.28 -3.07 2.08
N PHE A 103 4.89 -3.70 3.08
CA PHE A 103 6.32 -3.56 3.33
C PHE A 103 7.04 -4.69 2.62
N GLU A 104 8.03 -4.33 1.83
CA GLU A 104 8.80 -5.25 1.01
C GLU A 104 10.26 -5.17 1.40
N TRP A 105 10.90 -6.32 1.57
CA TRP A 105 12.33 -6.37 1.80
C TRP A 105 13.03 -7.38 0.92
N GLU A 106 14.19 -6.95 0.43
CA GLU A 106 15.10 -7.77 -0.32
C GLU A 106 16.31 -8.07 0.57
N SER A 107 16.36 -9.32 1.05
CA SER A 107 17.46 -9.73 1.90
C SER A 107 18.75 -9.83 1.10
N MET A 108 19.81 -9.18 1.59
CA MET A 108 21.16 -9.36 1.05
C MET A 108 21.75 -10.74 1.41
N ASP A 109 21.11 -11.45 2.36
CA ASP A 109 21.40 -12.84 2.74
C ASP A 109 20.09 -13.63 2.92
N SER A 110 19.90 -14.71 2.17
CA SER A 110 18.62 -15.45 2.08
C SER A 110 18.15 -16.13 3.37
N SER A 111 18.98 -16.14 4.42
CA SER A 111 18.77 -16.93 5.64
C SER A 111 17.84 -16.30 6.69
N TYR A 112 17.56 -14.99 6.65
CA TYR A 112 16.87 -14.27 7.75
C TYR A 112 15.57 -13.55 7.36
N ALA A 113 15.10 -13.69 6.12
CA ALA A 113 13.95 -12.93 5.63
C ALA A 113 12.60 -13.28 6.31
N LYS A 114 12.51 -14.38 7.06
CA LYS A 114 11.26 -14.91 7.62
C LYS A 114 10.89 -14.39 9.01
N ASP A 115 11.85 -13.79 9.73
CA ASP A 115 11.65 -13.46 11.14
C ASP A 115 11.22 -12.00 11.37
N VAL A 116 11.11 -11.19 10.30
CA VAL A 116 10.64 -9.80 10.40
C VAL A 116 9.17 -9.78 10.81
N ASN A 117 8.88 -9.10 11.91
CA ASN A 117 7.55 -9.02 12.51
C ASN A 117 7.04 -7.58 12.50
N PHE A 118 6.52 -7.08 11.38
CA PHE A 118 5.84 -5.79 11.37
C PHE A 118 4.47 -5.94 12.01
N GLN A 119 4.28 -5.29 13.16
CA GLN A 119 3.02 -5.40 13.90
C GLN A 119 2.06 -4.29 13.52
N THR A 120 2.55 -3.05 13.54
CA THR A 120 1.73 -1.86 13.34
C THR A 120 2.50 -0.83 12.54
N ALA A 121 1.81 -0.14 11.64
CA ALA A 121 2.31 1.06 10.99
C ALA A 121 1.31 2.22 11.18
N TYR A 122 1.84 3.44 11.23
CA TYR A 122 1.10 4.68 11.33
C TYR A 122 1.46 5.55 10.14
N LEU A 123 0.49 5.83 9.27
CA LEU A 123 0.66 6.81 8.20
C LEU A 123 0.12 8.15 8.71
N THR A 124 0.97 9.17 8.74
CA THR A 124 0.58 10.52 9.15
C THR A 124 0.78 11.48 8.01
N GLU A 125 -0.26 12.23 7.67
CA GLU A 125 -0.18 13.34 6.74
C GLU A 125 0.59 14.51 7.37
N THR A 126 1.66 14.95 6.71
CA THR A 126 2.56 16.01 7.21
C THR A 126 2.49 17.29 6.39
N THR A 127 1.39 17.49 5.66
CA THR A 127 1.14 18.69 4.86
C THR A 127 1.25 19.94 5.74
N PRO A 128 2.14 20.91 5.41
CA PRO A 128 2.33 22.11 6.22
C PRO A 128 1.02 22.88 6.42
N ASN A 129 0.76 23.31 7.65
CA ASN A 129 -0.42 24.11 8.06
C ASN A 129 -1.77 23.38 8.06
N GLN A 130 -1.77 22.03 8.05
CA GLN A 130 -2.97 21.23 8.28
C GLN A 130 -2.85 20.41 9.57
N THR A 131 -3.99 20.07 10.17
CA THR A 131 -4.01 19.15 11.32
C THR A 131 -3.43 17.81 10.88
N HIS A 132 -2.44 17.29 11.60
CA HIS A 132 -1.89 15.97 11.32
C HIS A 132 -2.96 14.90 11.55
N ILE A 133 -3.34 14.19 10.49
CA ILE A 133 -4.24 13.06 10.57
C ILE A 133 -3.40 11.79 10.46
N THR A 134 -3.64 10.85 11.37
CA THR A 134 -2.93 9.56 11.42
C THR A 134 -3.90 8.42 11.17
N LYS A 135 -3.54 7.50 10.27
CA LYS A 135 -4.20 6.20 10.08
C LYS A 135 -3.31 5.10 10.66
N LYS A 136 -3.91 4.18 11.40
CA LYS A 136 -3.25 2.99 11.94
C LYS A 136 -3.49 1.78 11.03
N TYR A 137 -2.44 1.01 10.81
CA TYR A 137 -2.45 -0.23 10.02
C TYR A 137 -1.85 -1.34 10.87
N CYS A 138 -2.49 -2.50 10.89
CA CYS A 138 -2.13 -3.62 11.75
C CYS A 138 -1.92 -4.88 10.90
N ASN A 139 -1.05 -5.77 11.39
CA ASN A 139 -0.94 -7.13 10.87
C ASN A 139 -2.14 -7.95 11.35
N ILE A 140 -3.23 -7.94 10.58
CA ILE A 140 -4.46 -8.67 10.94
C ILE A 140 -4.37 -10.16 10.65
N GLU A 141 -3.48 -10.58 9.75
CA GLU A 141 -3.36 -11.98 9.35
C GLU A 141 -2.57 -12.80 10.38
N ASN A 142 -1.87 -12.14 11.33
CA ASN A 142 -0.88 -12.77 12.23
C ASN A 142 0.08 -13.70 11.48
N ALA A 143 0.26 -13.45 10.18
CA ALA A 143 0.99 -14.32 9.30
C ALA A 143 2.43 -13.82 9.27
N TYR A 144 3.35 -14.74 9.53
CA TYR A 144 4.74 -14.53 9.15
C TYR A 144 4.81 -14.44 7.61
N PRO A 145 5.65 -13.55 7.07
CA PRO A 145 5.77 -13.32 5.64
C PRO A 145 5.96 -14.65 4.89
N GLN A 146 5.08 -14.94 3.92
CA GLN A 146 5.23 -16.08 3.05
C GLN A 146 6.40 -15.80 2.10
N ASN A 147 7.46 -16.61 2.18
CA ASN A 147 8.67 -16.42 1.42
C ASN A 147 8.50 -17.00 0.00
N TRP A 148 8.57 -16.16 -1.03
CA TRP A 148 8.57 -16.55 -2.45
C TRP A 148 10.00 -16.76 -2.99
N GLY A 149 10.95 -17.14 -2.13
CA GLY A 149 12.36 -17.29 -2.47
C GLY A 149 13.14 -15.98 -2.37
N SER A 150 14.39 -16.00 -2.82
CA SER A 150 15.38 -14.91 -2.73
C SER A 150 15.03 -13.62 -3.51
N LYS A 151 13.77 -13.39 -3.85
CA LYS A 151 13.26 -12.22 -4.56
C LYS A 151 12.03 -11.69 -3.82
N GLY A 152 12.26 -10.77 -2.89
CA GLY A 152 11.22 -9.96 -2.25
C GLY A 152 10.31 -10.72 -1.29
N ALA A 153 10.64 -10.68 0.01
CA ALA A 153 9.66 -10.99 1.03
C ALA A 153 8.78 -9.75 1.26
N SER A 154 7.50 -9.96 1.53
CA SER A 154 6.58 -8.87 1.78
C SER A 154 5.60 -9.19 2.90
N GLN A 155 5.10 -8.15 3.54
CA GLN A 155 4.06 -8.24 4.56
C GLN A 155 3.07 -7.08 4.40
N TRP A 156 1.80 -7.43 4.42
CA TRP A 156 0.70 -6.49 4.23
C TRP A 156 0.13 -6.11 5.58
N LEU A 157 -0.04 -4.81 5.80
CA LEU A 157 -0.71 -4.24 6.96
C LEU A 157 -2.00 -3.57 6.50
N TYR A 158 -3.08 -3.85 7.23
CA TYR A 158 -4.43 -3.43 6.87
C TYR A 158 -4.91 -2.40 7.87
N ARG A 159 -5.73 -1.44 7.41
CA ARG A 159 -6.28 -0.42 8.30
C ARG A 159 -7.00 -1.08 9.48
N CYS A 160 -6.62 -0.71 10.69
CA CYS A 160 -7.28 -1.13 11.92
C CYS A 160 -8.02 0.05 12.54
N GLU A 161 -9.16 -0.25 13.16
CA GLU A 161 -10.02 0.71 13.87
C GLU A 161 -9.46 1.07 15.25
#